data_AF-A0A975MZ19-F1
#
_entry.id   AF-A0A975MZ19-F1
#
_cell.length_a   1.000
_cell.length_b   1.000
_cell.length_c   1.000
_cell.angle_alpha   90.00
_cell.angle_beta   90.00
_cell.angle_gamma   90.00
#
_symmetry.space_group_name_H-M   'P 1'
#
loop_
_entity.id
_entity.type
_entity.pdbx_description
1 polymer ?
#
loop_
_entity_poly.entity_id
_entity_poly.type
_entity_poly.pdbx_seq_one_letter_code
_entity_poly.pdbx_strand_id
1 'polypeptide(L)'
;MTVEEAVARVEDWLDDPDLRVQPEFAARAADGWYVPYNAAAYLDGTDLGTGLFPAPTVHVPDDGGAITLAVDVMTPPPRDPVVPREKTEAVDPAVWRGFPVRHTAAGRLLNDLHADRITLEQFAERLAATEVVVPVDDGGSPALRGIDPQYEVAICTSTEAVPAGVSRWRRMLAGDLLRSEDPVGFVVDPGRALSLSLPPQYLRTVPLPPQGEPVDEVAAELNPEVLALAERLTADHRIEIPDLLSRHVAAVTGWARNSGYELTADEAKSYLTGYAVRFSNLRGIRQNRGPSWPADLEANGLVAHYDHFGAPSPVPWTFGKFDPRNTPPGTFAWHRLVGAFAGFAAGEALVSGEGPLTAQLLRHTESVIRGLPPEPGTFDVPPDFPPPASSSSWLAIALGEEPEPAASPLLVPLAAITAAGADVAGMSQDYPKAIARAMAGTLTESTAAALDTFVDVLWELLKPGDYALPVYVHLRTFAREERRFAGELSKTVLGLREDRDADDRAQLGTIGDGGEPLSVLGRALFAVGKRHYDAEAAFEAAAGDPLVSALTGAFLGARGGVPGLPRHAVRAVGRIGLVENVASDAFWHFARFGVRREPSARHDWERQRYPRG
;
A
#
# COMPACT_ATOMS: atom_id res chain seq x y z
N MET A 1 -19.08 -48.25 13.09
CA MET A 1 -17.86 -48.00 13.88
C MET A 1 -17.87 -46.55 14.35
N THR A 2 -17.56 -46.27 15.61
CA THR A 2 -17.41 -44.89 16.11
C THR A 2 -16.06 -44.29 15.70
N VAL A 3 -15.88 -42.98 15.88
CA VAL A 3 -14.59 -42.33 15.60
C VAL A 3 -13.50 -42.83 16.55
N GLU A 4 -13.83 -43.09 17.81
CA GLU A 4 -12.92 -43.61 18.83
C GLU A 4 -12.46 -45.04 18.47
N GLU A 5 -13.39 -45.88 18.00
CA GLU A 5 -13.06 -47.23 17.51
C GLU A 5 -12.17 -47.18 16.25
N ALA A 6 -12.41 -46.24 15.34
CA ALA A 6 -11.60 -46.08 14.14
C ALA A 6 -10.19 -45.58 14.47
N VAL A 7 -10.06 -44.58 15.36
CA VAL A 7 -8.76 -44.05 15.83
C VAL A 7 -7.96 -45.15 16.52
N ALA A 8 -8.57 -45.88 17.45
CA ALA A 8 -7.90 -46.97 18.16
C ALA A 8 -7.36 -48.05 17.21
N ARG A 9 -8.13 -48.41 16.17
CA ARG A 9 -7.67 -49.36 15.15
C ARG A 9 -6.48 -48.84 14.34
N VAL A 10 -6.35 -47.53 14.15
CA VAL A 10 -5.20 -46.94 13.44
C VAL A 10 -3.99 -46.84 14.34
N GLU A 11 -4.18 -46.51 15.63
CA GLU A 11 -3.11 -46.58 16.63
C GLU A 11 -2.51 -47.99 16.70
N ASP A 12 -3.36 -49.03 16.76
CA ASP A 12 -2.93 -50.42 16.73
C ASP A 12 -2.26 -50.83 15.40
N TRP A 13 -2.69 -50.24 14.28
CA TRP A 13 -2.16 -50.55 12.95
C TRP A 13 -0.80 -49.92 12.67
N LEU A 14 -0.55 -48.72 13.20
CA LEU A 14 0.73 -48.03 13.03
C LEU A 14 1.87 -48.80 13.71
N ASP A 15 1.61 -49.42 14.87
CA ASP A 15 2.57 -50.21 15.67
C ASP A 15 3.96 -49.54 15.82
N ASP A 16 3.96 -48.20 15.85
CA ASP A 16 5.16 -47.36 15.96
C ASP A 16 4.86 -46.20 16.93
N PRO A 17 5.58 -46.12 18.07
CA PRO A 17 5.33 -45.10 19.10
C PRO A 17 5.69 -43.67 18.64
N ASP A 18 6.43 -43.52 17.54
CA ASP A 18 6.83 -42.21 17.00
C ASP A 18 5.81 -41.64 16.01
N LEU A 19 4.85 -42.44 15.55
CA LEU A 19 3.72 -42.00 14.72
C LEU A 19 2.51 -41.73 15.60
N ARG A 20 1.83 -40.60 15.37
CA ARG A 20 0.65 -40.20 16.16
C ARG A 20 -0.56 -39.98 15.29
N VAL A 21 -1.67 -40.62 15.64
CA VAL A 21 -2.98 -40.33 15.03
C VAL A 21 -3.42 -38.92 15.41
N GLN A 22 -4.09 -38.23 14.49
CA GLN A 22 -4.68 -36.91 14.72
C GLN A 22 -6.21 -37.03 14.77
N PRO A 23 -6.78 -37.42 15.93
CA PRO A 23 -8.20 -37.74 16.07
C PRO A 23 -9.12 -36.56 15.73
N GLU A 24 -8.68 -35.33 15.92
CA GLU A 24 -9.41 -34.10 15.60
C GLU A 24 -9.68 -33.91 14.10
N PHE A 25 -8.94 -34.60 13.24
CA PHE A 25 -9.10 -34.54 11.77
C PHE A 25 -9.69 -35.83 11.19
N ALA A 26 -10.13 -36.77 12.03
CA ALA A 26 -10.81 -37.97 11.56
C ALA A 26 -12.14 -37.61 10.88
N ALA A 27 -12.31 -38.05 9.64
CA ALA A 27 -13.47 -37.74 8.81
C ALA A 27 -14.26 -39.00 8.46
N ARG A 28 -15.58 -38.89 8.45
CA ARG A 28 -16.47 -40.01 8.13
C ARG A 28 -16.52 -40.23 6.61
N ALA A 29 -16.35 -41.48 6.17
CA ALA A 29 -16.56 -41.92 4.79
C ALA A 29 -17.88 -42.70 4.65
N ALA A 30 -18.25 -43.05 3.41
CA ALA A 30 -19.47 -43.82 3.15
C ALA A 30 -19.42 -45.25 3.73
N ASP A 31 -18.23 -45.85 3.78
CA ASP A 31 -17.96 -47.23 4.17
C ASP A 31 -16.91 -47.36 5.30
N GLY A 32 -16.60 -46.26 5.98
CA GLY A 32 -15.55 -46.26 7.00
C GLY A 32 -15.19 -44.88 7.54
N TRP A 33 -13.93 -44.74 7.94
CA TRP A 33 -13.35 -43.50 8.46
C TRP A 33 -12.02 -43.22 7.79
N TYR A 34 -11.77 -41.96 7.44
CA TYR A 34 -10.45 -41.45 7.10
C TYR A 34 -9.80 -40.90 8.35
N VAL A 35 -8.64 -41.42 8.69
CA VAL A 35 -7.93 -41.09 9.93
C VAL A 35 -6.50 -40.66 9.56
N PRO A 36 -6.16 -39.37 9.73
CA PRO A 36 -4.83 -38.88 9.48
C PRO A 36 -3.87 -39.20 10.63
N TYR A 37 -2.59 -39.34 10.31
CA TYR A 37 -1.52 -39.54 11.28
C TYR A 37 -0.27 -38.73 10.89
N ASN A 38 0.49 -38.29 11.90
CA ASN A 38 1.71 -37.52 11.70
C ASN A 38 2.90 -38.44 11.41
N ALA A 39 3.55 -38.23 10.26
CA ALA A 39 4.80 -38.90 9.88
C ALA A 39 6.02 -37.96 9.82
N ALA A 40 5.85 -36.65 10.06
CA ALA A 40 6.93 -35.68 9.92
C ALA A 40 8.01 -35.80 11.01
N ALA A 41 7.60 -36.12 12.25
CA ALA A 41 8.54 -36.31 13.36
C ALA A 41 9.49 -37.51 13.15
N TYR A 42 9.03 -38.54 12.42
CA TYR A 42 9.80 -39.73 12.10
C TYR A 42 10.88 -39.49 11.04
N LEU A 43 10.65 -38.56 10.10
CA LEU A 43 11.54 -38.32 8.97
C LEU A 43 12.70 -37.35 9.31
N ASP A 44 12.46 -36.37 10.18
CA ASP A 44 13.39 -35.24 10.35
C ASP A 44 13.94 -35.10 11.79
N GLY A 45 13.41 -35.84 12.77
CA GLY A 45 13.85 -35.81 14.17
C GLY A 45 13.56 -34.49 14.91
N THR A 46 12.65 -33.66 14.39
CA THR A 46 12.30 -32.33 14.90
C THR A 46 10.92 -32.30 15.60
N ASP A 47 10.54 -31.11 16.10
CA ASP A 47 9.33 -30.83 16.89
C ASP A 47 8.06 -31.55 16.39
N LEU A 48 7.48 -32.35 17.29
CA LEU A 48 6.27 -33.19 17.12
C LEU A 48 5.01 -32.38 16.73
N GLY A 49 5.03 -31.05 16.90
CA GLY A 49 3.94 -30.15 16.49
C GLY A 49 3.89 -29.82 15.00
N THR A 50 4.91 -30.21 14.22
CA THR A 50 4.99 -29.92 12.78
C THR A 50 4.47 -31.13 12.00
N GLY A 51 3.38 -30.98 11.24
CA GLY A 51 2.80 -32.05 10.42
C GLY A 51 3.14 -31.90 8.93
N LEU A 52 3.18 -33.01 8.19
CA LEU A 52 3.20 -33.02 6.72
C LEU A 52 1.86 -32.50 6.18
N PHE A 53 1.89 -31.71 5.09
CA PHE A 53 0.68 -31.29 4.39
C PHE A 53 0.69 -31.73 2.91
N PRO A 54 -0.31 -32.50 2.45
CA PRO A 54 -1.38 -33.11 3.26
C PRO A 54 -0.84 -34.19 4.21
N ALA A 55 -1.50 -34.40 5.35
CA ALA A 55 -1.11 -35.41 6.32
C ALA A 55 -1.37 -36.82 5.73
N PRO A 56 -0.46 -37.78 5.95
CA PRO A 56 -0.72 -39.18 5.66
C PRO A 56 -2.06 -39.63 6.26
N THR A 57 -2.94 -40.19 5.43
CA THR A 57 -4.30 -40.56 5.84
C THR A 57 -4.57 -42.02 5.50
N VAL A 58 -5.14 -42.77 6.44
CA VAL A 58 -5.60 -44.13 6.21
C VAL A 58 -7.11 -44.22 6.20
N HIS A 59 -7.64 -45.18 5.44
CA HIS A 59 -9.05 -45.55 5.46
C HIS A 59 -9.25 -46.77 6.37
N VAL A 60 -10.24 -46.68 7.27
CA VAL A 60 -10.62 -47.71 8.24
C VAL A 60 -12.04 -48.18 7.89
N PRO A 61 -12.20 -49.38 7.28
CA PRO A 61 -13.50 -49.89 6.89
C PRO A 61 -14.41 -50.23 8.08
N ASP A 62 -15.70 -49.92 7.97
CA ASP A 62 -16.73 -50.20 8.99
C ASP A 62 -16.95 -51.69 9.24
N ASP A 63 -16.70 -52.53 8.24
CA ASP A 63 -16.93 -53.97 8.27
C ASP A 63 -15.80 -54.74 8.98
N GLY A 64 -14.81 -54.03 9.53
CA GLY A 64 -13.64 -54.65 10.14
C GLY A 64 -12.56 -55.06 9.13
N GLY A 65 -12.71 -54.67 7.85
CA GLY A 65 -11.72 -54.91 6.80
C GLY A 65 -10.34 -54.29 7.08
N ALA A 66 -9.36 -54.65 6.25
CA ALA A 66 -7.98 -54.19 6.40
C ALA A 66 -7.86 -52.66 6.23
N ILE A 67 -7.05 -52.02 7.07
CA ILE A 67 -6.72 -50.60 6.95
C ILE A 67 -5.83 -50.40 5.74
N THR A 68 -6.18 -49.42 4.89
CA THR A 68 -5.45 -49.11 3.67
C THR A 68 -5.05 -47.64 3.65
N LEU A 69 -3.86 -47.34 3.12
CA LEU A 69 -3.44 -45.97 2.91
C LEU A 69 -4.36 -45.30 1.87
N ALA A 70 -4.97 -44.18 2.25
CA ALA A 70 -5.95 -43.47 1.43
C ALA A 70 -5.23 -42.47 0.52
N VAL A 71 -4.56 -43.01 -0.51
CA VAL A 71 -3.73 -42.22 -1.44
C VAL A 71 -4.58 -41.21 -2.22
N ASP A 72 -5.84 -41.53 -2.46
CA ASP A 72 -6.84 -40.70 -3.12
C ASP A 72 -7.17 -39.41 -2.37
N VAL A 73 -7.26 -39.43 -1.03
CA VAL A 73 -7.43 -38.21 -0.21
C VAL A 73 -6.13 -37.43 -0.02
N MET A 74 -4.98 -38.08 -0.23
CA MET A 74 -3.66 -37.43 -0.24
C MET A 74 -3.28 -36.86 -1.60
N THR A 75 -4.00 -37.24 -2.66
CA THR A 75 -3.78 -36.74 -4.02
C THR A 75 -4.73 -35.57 -4.25
N PRO A 76 -4.24 -34.38 -4.68
CA PRO A 76 -5.15 -33.32 -5.09
C PRO A 76 -6.09 -33.87 -6.17
N PRO A 77 -7.39 -33.51 -6.15
CA PRO A 77 -8.35 -34.07 -7.09
C PRO A 77 -7.86 -33.86 -8.53
N PRO A 78 -8.04 -34.85 -9.43
CA PRO A 78 -7.72 -34.66 -10.83
C PRO A 78 -8.50 -33.46 -11.33
N ARG A 79 -7.78 -32.44 -11.83
CA ARG A 79 -8.40 -31.28 -12.45
C ARG A 79 -9.32 -31.78 -13.55
N ASP A 80 -10.59 -31.41 -13.46
CA ASP A 80 -11.50 -31.54 -14.61
C ASP A 80 -10.81 -30.95 -15.84
N PRO A 81 -11.00 -31.53 -17.03
CA PRO A 81 -10.53 -30.90 -18.25
C PRO A 81 -11.21 -29.54 -18.38
N VAL A 82 -10.45 -28.51 -18.02
CA VAL A 82 -10.81 -27.11 -18.21
C VAL A 82 -11.10 -26.94 -19.69
N VAL A 83 -12.37 -26.74 -20.02
CA VAL A 83 -12.76 -26.16 -21.31
C VAL A 83 -11.87 -24.93 -21.48
N PRO A 84 -11.06 -24.82 -22.56
CA PRO A 84 -10.13 -23.71 -22.69
C PRO A 84 -10.93 -22.41 -22.75
N ARG A 85 -11.06 -21.73 -21.62
CA ARG A 85 -11.43 -20.32 -21.58
C ARG A 85 -10.21 -19.56 -22.06
N GLU A 86 -10.46 -18.54 -22.87
CA GLU A 86 -9.43 -17.63 -23.38
C GLU A 86 -8.49 -17.25 -22.23
N LYS A 87 -7.19 -17.49 -22.45
CA LYS A 87 -6.14 -17.20 -21.48
C LYS A 87 -6.19 -15.70 -21.15
N THR A 88 -6.79 -15.36 -20.02
CA THR A 88 -6.29 -14.23 -19.23
C THR A 88 -4.80 -14.51 -19.02
N GLU A 89 -3.94 -13.55 -19.35
CA GLU A 89 -2.49 -13.70 -19.18
C GLU A 89 -2.20 -14.25 -17.79
N ALA A 90 -1.41 -15.32 -17.71
CA ALA A 90 -1.12 -15.97 -16.44
C ALA A 90 -0.34 -15.00 -15.55
N VAL A 91 -1.01 -14.43 -14.54
CA VAL A 91 -0.39 -13.54 -13.55
C VAL A 91 0.78 -14.26 -12.89
N ASP A 92 1.92 -13.57 -12.79
CA ASP A 92 3.11 -14.09 -12.15
C ASP A 92 2.82 -14.48 -10.68
N PRO A 93 3.12 -15.72 -10.25
CA PRO A 93 2.92 -16.17 -8.87
C PRO A 93 3.57 -15.30 -7.79
N ALA A 94 4.74 -14.70 -8.05
CA ALA A 94 5.40 -13.79 -7.11
C ALA A 94 4.56 -12.52 -6.93
N VAL A 95 4.08 -11.96 -8.03
CA VAL A 95 3.20 -10.79 -8.04
C VAL A 95 1.88 -11.11 -7.30
N TRP A 96 1.30 -12.29 -7.54
CA TRP A 96 0.13 -12.75 -6.78
C TRP A 96 0.40 -12.95 -5.29
N ARG A 97 1.63 -13.31 -4.89
CA ARG A 97 2.10 -13.38 -3.50
C ARG A 97 2.46 -12.01 -2.91
N GLY A 98 2.08 -10.91 -3.58
CA GLY A 98 2.19 -9.58 -3.01
C GLY A 98 3.41 -8.78 -3.40
N PHE A 99 4.43 -9.40 -4.00
CA PHE A 99 5.63 -8.68 -4.43
C PHE A 99 5.26 -7.55 -5.41
N PRO A 100 5.97 -6.41 -5.38
CA PRO A 100 5.67 -5.28 -6.27
C PRO A 100 5.69 -5.74 -7.73
N VAL A 101 4.80 -5.21 -8.56
CA VAL A 101 4.94 -5.39 -10.01
C VAL A 101 6.22 -4.67 -10.44
N ARG A 102 7.16 -5.42 -11.01
CA ARG A 102 8.45 -4.87 -11.45
C ARG A 102 8.50 -4.80 -12.98
N HIS A 103 8.76 -3.61 -13.49
CA HIS A 103 8.79 -3.35 -14.93
C HIS A 103 10.15 -3.62 -15.58
N THR A 104 11.24 -3.61 -14.78
CA THR A 104 12.58 -3.96 -15.24
C THR A 104 12.85 -5.46 -15.12
N ALA A 105 13.76 -5.98 -15.95
CA ALA A 105 14.19 -7.37 -15.86
C ALA A 105 14.88 -7.67 -14.51
N ALA A 106 15.72 -6.76 -14.02
CA ALA A 106 16.38 -6.90 -12.72
C ALA A 106 15.38 -6.96 -11.56
N GLY A 107 14.34 -6.13 -11.59
CA GLY A 107 13.30 -6.16 -10.56
C GLY A 107 12.49 -7.46 -10.58
N ARG A 108 12.13 -7.97 -11.76
CA ARG A 108 11.46 -9.29 -11.88
C ARG A 108 12.34 -10.42 -11.37
N LEU A 109 13.63 -10.38 -11.68
CA LEU A 109 14.59 -11.37 -11.18
C LEU A 109 14.71 -11.35 -9.65
N LEU A 110 14.72 -10.15 -9.05
CA LEU A 110 14.73 -10.01 -7.58
C LEU A 110 13.43 -10.55 -6.95
N ASN A 111 12.28 -10.32 -7.59
CA ASN A 111 11.02 -10.91 -7.14
C ASN A 111 11.04 -12.44 -7.26
N ASP A 112 11.58 -13.01 -8.33
CA ASP A 112 11.69 -14.46 -8.51
C ASP A 112 12.52 -15.09 -7.39
N LEU A 113 13.62 -14.45 -6.97
CA LEU A 113 14.44 -14.89 -5.84
C LEU A 113 13.64 -14.86 -4.54
N HIS A 114 13.01 -13.72 -4.21
CA HIS A 114 12.21 -13.59 -2.98
C HIS A 114 10.96 -14.48 -2.95
N ALA A 115 10.51 -14.94 -4.11
CA ALA A 115 9.41 -15.89 -4.25
C ALA A 115 9.89 -17.36 -4.25
N ASP A 116 11.17 -17.62 -3.98
CA ASP A 116 11.81 -18.94 -3.98
C ASP A 116 11.69 -19.70 -5.32
N ARG A 117 11.60 -18.96 -6.43
CA ARG A 117 11.51 -19.54 -7.79
C ARG A 117 12.87 -19.85 -8.40
N ILE A 118 13.89 -19.19 -7.89
CA ILE A 118 15.29 -19.36 -8.27
C ILE A 118 16.15 -19.37 -7.01
N THR A 119 17.28 -20.06 -7.07
CA THR A 119 18.28 -20.00 -5.99
C THR A 119 19.11 -18.72 -6.07
N LEU A 120 19.88 -18.43 -5.03
CA LEU A 120 20.80 -17.29 -5.01
C LEU A 120 21.87 -17.40 -6.10
N GLU A 121 22.34 -18.61 -6.42
CA GLU A 121 23.30 -18.88 -7.50
C GLU A 121 22.68 -18.61 -8.87
N GLN A 122 21.45 -19.09 -9.10
CA GLN A 122 20.71 -18.82 -10.34
C GLN A 122 20.40 -17.33 -10.50
N PHE A 123 20.11 -16.64 -9.39
CA PHE A 123 19.95 -15.18 -9.37
C PHE A 123 21.25 -14.49 -9.79
N ALA A 124 22.39 -14.84 -9.18
CA ALA A 124 23.69 -14.24 -9.51
C ALA A 124 24.05 -14.45 -11.00
N GLU A 125 23.83 -15.64 -11.53
CA GLU A 125 24.07 -15.98 -12.93
C GLU A 125 23.24 -15.11 -13.88
N ARG A 126 21.93 -15.03 -13.64
CA ARG A 126 21.01 -14.26 -14.48
C ARG A 126 21.19 -12.75 -14.33
N LEU A 127 21.54 -12.30 -13.13
CA LEU A 127 21.76 -10.89 -12.83
C LEU A 127 22.93 -10.34 -13.66
N ALA A 128 24.01 -11.10 -13.84
CA ALA A 128 25.15 -10.67 -14.66
C ALA A 128 24.78 -10.33 -16.10
N ALA A 129 23.77 -11.00 -16.66
CA ALA A 129 23.22 -10.75 -18.00
C ALA A 129 22.08 -9.71 -18.03
N THR A 130 21.79 -9.04 -16.91
CA THR A 130 20.67 -8.13 -16.77
C THR A 130 21.13 -6.69 -16.61
N GLU A 131 20.40 -5.76 -17.25
CA GLU A 131 20.62 -4.33 -17.09
C GLU A 131 20.21 -3.86 -15.68
N VAL A 132 21.08 -3.10 -15.04
CA VAL A 132 20.91 -2.52 -13.70
C VAL A 132 21.28 -1.04 -13.72
N VAL A 133 20.82 -0.32 -12.70
CA VAL A 133 21.15 1.08 -12.47
C VAL A 133 22.23 1.17 -11.38
N VAL A 134 23.35 1.81 -11.69
CA VAL A 134 24.50 1.94 -10.78
C VAL A 134 24.63 3.40 -10.37
N PRO A 135 24.33 3.77 -9.11
CA PRO A 135 24.64 5.09 -8.57
C PRO A 135 26.12 5.43 -8.78
N VAL A 136 26.42 6.63 -9.29
CA VAL A 136 27.80 7.10 -9.49
C VAL A 136 28.04 8.45 -8.82
N ASP A 137 29.29 8.70 -8.44
CA ASP A 137 29.74 10.00 -7.95
C ASP A 137 29.98 11.00 -9.11
N ASP A 138 30.41 12.22 -8.77
CA ASP A 138 30.72 13.26 -9.77
C ASP A 138 31.87 12.89 -10.71
N GLY A 139 32.75 11.98 -10.30
CA GLY A 139 33.84 11.43 -11.10
C GLY A 139 33.41 10.24 -11.97
N GLY A 140 32.15 9.80 -11.88
CA GLY A 140 31.63 8.64 -12.59
C GLY A 140 32.00 7.29 -11.98
N SER A 141 32.51 7.29 -10.74
CA SER A 141 32.85 6.08 -10.00
C SER A 141 31.61 5.50 -9.31
N PRO A 142 31.40 4.17 -9.33
CA PRO A 142 30.28 3.54 -8.64
C PRO A 142 30.27 3.84 -7.13
N ALA A 143 29.08 4.03 -6.57
CA ALA A 143 28.91 4.15 -5.13
C ALA A 143 29.22 2.80 -4.44
N LEU A 144 30.18 2.82 -3.51
CA LEU A 144 30.55 1.68 -2.69
C LEU A 144 29.83 1.72 -1.32
N ARG A 145 29.43 0.55 -0.81
CA ARG A 145 28.94 0.36 0.55
C ARG A 145 29.76 -0.69 1.29
N GLY A 146 29.93 -0.50 2.59
CA GLY A 146 30.66 -1.44 3.47
C GLY A 146 31.85 -0.79 4.16
N ILE A 147 32.58 -1.60 4.93
CA ILE A 147 33.84 -1.24 5.57
C ILE A 147 34.93 -2.07 4.88
N ASP A 148 36.03 -1.44 4.50
CA ASP A 148 37.23 -2.08 3.94
C ASP A 148 37.60 -3.35 4.74
N PRO A 149 37.77 -4.55 4.13
CA PRO A 149 37.88 -4.86 2.69
C PRO A 149 36.61 -5.45 2.05
N GLN A 150 35.43 -5.24 2.64
CA GLN A 150 34.16 -5.82 2.17
C GLN A 150 33.33 -4.83 1.34
N TYR A 151 33.97 -3.99 0.51
CA TYR A 151 33.24 -3.05 -0.32
C TYR A 151 32.34 -3.77 -1.33
N GLU A 152 31.06 -3.48 -1.27
CA GLU A 152 30.05 -3.92 -2.21
C GLU A 152 29.61 -2.72 -3.07
N VAL A 153 29.45 -2.94 -4.37
CA VAL A 153 28.90 -1.92 -5.27
C VAL A 153 27.40 -1.85 -5.08
N ALA A 154 26.87 -0.65 -4.87
CA ALA A 154 25.43 -0.43 -4.88
C ALA A 154 24.87 -0.58 -6.29
N ILE A 155 23.90 -1.46 -6.47
CA ILE A 155 23.13 -1.58 -7.71
C ILE A 155 21.64 -1.46 -7.41
N CYS A 156 20.91 -0.87 -8.34
CA CYS A 156 19.48 -0.63 -8.24
C CYS A 156 18.78 -1.35 -9.40
N THR A 157 17.65 -1.99 -9.12
CA THR A 157 16.83 -2.69 -10.11
C THR A 157 16.09 -1.72 -11.04
N SER A 158 15.96 -0.46 -10.65
CA SER A 158 15.27 0.62 -11.38
C SER A 158 15.74 1.99 -10.88
N THR A 159 15.40 3.06 -11.61
CA THR A 159 15.67 4.45 -11.20
C THR A 159 14.89 4.84 -9.94
N GLU A 160 13.70 4.27 -9.72
CA GLU A 160 12.91 4.45 -8.49
C GLU A 160 13.62 3.91 -7.24
N ALA A 161 14.44 2.86 -7.41
CA ALA A 161 15.21 2.30 -6.31
C ALA A 161 16.47 3.12 -5.96
N VAL A 162 16.86 4.09 -6.79
CA VAL A 162 18.01 4.97 -6.53
C VAL A 162 17.74 5.83 -5.28
N PRO A 163 18.65 5.81 -4.29
CA PRO A 163 18.48 6.57 -3.04
C PRO A 163 18.35 8.08 -3.24
N ALA A 164 17.67 8.74 -2.30
CA ALA A 164 17.65 10.20 -2.25
C ALA A 164 19.07 10.77 -2.07
N GLY A 165 19.34 11.90 -2.74
CA GLY A 165 20.66 12.54 -2.74
C GLY A 165 21.62 12.04 -3.82
N VAL A 166 21.29 10.94 -4.52
CA VAL A 166 21.97 10.50 -5.74
C VAL A 166 21.28 11.11 -6.94
N SER A 167 22.02 11.89 -7.73
CA SER A 167 21.49 12.62 -8.89
C SER A 167 22.04 12.12 -10.24
N ARG A 168 22.96 11.14 -10.21
CA ARG A 168 23.59 10.54 -11.39
C ARG A 168 23.71 9.04 -11.22
N TRP A 169 23.51 8.33 -12.31
CA TRP A 169 23.69 6.89 -12.36
C TRP A 169 24.08 6.43 -13.75
N ARG A 170 24.60 5.23 -13.82
CA ARG A 170 24.93 4.53 -15.06
C ARG A 170 24.04 3.32 -15.21
N ARG A 171 23.36 3.24 -16.33
CA ARG A 171 22.60 2.06 -16.73
C ARG A 171 23.51 1.14 -17.55
N MET A 172 23.70 -0.08 -17.10
CA MET A 172 24.68 -1.03 -17.68
C MET A 172 24.34 -2.48 -17.31
N LEU A 173 24.99 -3.46 -17.94
CA LEU A 173 24.86 -4.86 -17.51
C LEU A 173 25.58 -5.06 -16.18
N ALA A 174 24.98 -5.81 -15.24
CA ALA A 174 25.64 -6.06 -13.96
C ALA A 174 26.98 -6.80 -14.12
N GLY A 175 27.09 -7.67 -15.14
CA GLY A 175 28.35 -8.35 -15.48
C GLY A 175 29.47 -7.42 -15.93
N ASP A 176 29.17 -6.20 -16.39
CA ASP A 176 30.17 -5.16 -16.72
C ASP A 176 30.92 -4.69 -15.46
N LEU A 177 30.28 -4.71 -14.29
CA LEU A 177 30.95 -4.42 -13.02
C LEU A 177 31.90 -5.54 -12.56
N LEU A 178 31.65 -6.78 -12.98
CA LEU A 178 32.45 -7.94 -12.58
C LEU A 178 33.76 -8.08 -13.37
N ARG A 179 33.98 -7.22 -14.38
CA ARG A 179 35.20 -7.24 -15.20
C ARG A 179 36.37 -6.48 -14.58
N SER A 180 36.18 -5.78 -13.45
CA SER A 180 37.30 -5.16 -12.72
C SER A 180 38.18 -6.20 -12.02
N GLU A 181 39.47 -5.90 -11.86
CA GLU A 181 40.43 -6.83 -11.23
C GLU A 181 40.15 -7.11 -9.75
N ASP A 182 39.45 -6.21 -9.05
CA ASP A 182 39.04 -6.40 -7.66
C ASP A 182 37.65 -7.07 -7.57
N PRO A 183 37.52 -8.21 -6.86
CA PRO A 183 36.24 -8.90 -6.70
C PRO A 183 35.32 -8.11 -5.78
N VAL A 184 34.33 -7.43 -6.37
CA VAL A 184 33.29 -6.68 -5.65
C VAL A 184 32.04 -7.53 -5.43
N GLY A 185 31.43 -7.39 -4.26
CA GLY A 185 30.06 -7.86 -4.02
C GLY A 185 29.05 -6.83 -4.53
N PHE A 186 27.76 -7.18 -4.52
CA PHE A 186 26.69 -6.24 -4.84
C PHE A 186 25.76 -6.04 -3.65
N VAL A 187 25.31 -4.80 -3.42
CA VAL A 187 24.08 -4.53 -2.65
C VAL A 187 23.00 -4.13 -3.62
N VAL A 188 21.99 -4.97 -3.78
CA VAL A 188 20.82 -4.72 -4.63
C VAL A 188 19.78 -3.90 -3.86
N ASP A 189 19.29 -2.83 -4.48
CA ASP A 189 18.28 -1.90 -3.93
C ASP A 189 18.60 -1.46 -2.49
N PRO A 190 19.79 -0.85 -2.25
CA PRO A 190 20.26 -0.54 -0.91
C PRO A 190 19.29 0.34 -0.13
N GLY A 191 18.98 -0.07 1.09
CA GLY A 191 18.06 0.67 1.97
C GLY A 191 16.59 0.48 1.64
N ARG A 192 16.23 -0.43 0.73
CA ARG A 192 14.84 -0.85 0.49
C ARG A 192 14.51 -2.11 1.29
N ALA A 193 13.22 -2.35 1.53
CA ALA A 193 12.75 -3.51 2.29
C ALA A 193 13.14 -4.87 1.68
N LEU A 194 13.28 -4.94 0.34
CA LEU A 194 13.67 -6.15 -0.39
C LEU A 194 15.15 -6.16 -0.79
N SER A 195 15.97 -5.34 -0.12
CA SER A 195 17.41 -5.26 -0.40
C SER A 195 18.10 -6.60 -0.19
N LEU A 196 19.09 -6.88 -1.03
CA LEU A 196 19.86 -8.12 -1.02
C LEU A 196 21.36 -7.79 -1.07
N SER A 197 22.14 -8.33 -0.14
CA SER A 197 23.61 -8.39 -0.29
C SER A 197 23.97 -9.67 -1.02
N LEU A 198 24.76 -9.53 -2.08
CA LEU A 198 25.30 -10.61 -2.90
C LEU A 198 26.82 -10.59 -2.79
N PRO A 199 27.39 -11.38 -1.86
CA PRO A 199 28.83 -11.41 -1.62
C PRO A 199 29.64 -11.85 -2.85
N PRO A 200 30.93 -11.46 -2.94
CA PRO A 200 31.79 -11.79 -4.08
C PRO A 200 31.84 -13.28 -4.43
N GLN A 201 31.71 -14.19 -3.45
CA GLN A 201 31.78 -15.64 -3.73
C GLN A 201 30.71 -16.15 -4.71
N TYR A 202 29.55 -15.49 -4.77
CA TYR A 202 28.47 -15.87 -5.71
C TYR A 202 28.69 -15.30 -7.11
N LEU A 203 29.59 -14.33 -7.26
CA LEU A 203 29.82 -13.58 -8.51
C LEU A 203 31.07 -14.05 -9.25
N ARG A 204 32.09 -14.57 -8.54
CA ARG A 204 33.39 -14.97 -9.11
C ARG A 204 33.32 -16.03 -10.21
N THR A 205 32.32 -16.90 -10.18
CA THR A 205 32.18 -18.03 -11.11
C THR A 205 31.10 -17.80 -12.16
N VAL A 206 30.47 -16.63 -12.18
CA VAL A 206 29.36 -16.34 -13.10
C VAL A 206 29.89 -16.13 -14.52
N PRO A 207 29.33 -16.81 -15.54
CA PRO A 207 29.64 -16.54 -16.94
C PRO A 207 29.28 -15.09 -17.30
N LEU A 208 30.24 -14.34 -17.84
CA LEU A 208 30.02 -12.95 -18.23
C LEU A 208 29.42 -12.86 -19.64
N PRO A 209 28.35 -12.09 -19.84
CA PRO A 209 27.81 -11.82 -21.18
C PRO A 209 28.82 -11.02 -22.03
N PRO A 210 28.55 -10.75 -23.33
CA PRO A 210 29.24 -9.70 -24.06
C PRO A 210 29.12 -8.35 -23.35
N GLN A 211 30.12 -7.48 -23.51
CA GLN A 211 30.13 -6.17 -22.87
C GLN A 211 29.01 -5.29 -23.44
N GLY A 212 28.23 -4.66 -22.57
CA GLY A 212 27.21 -3.70 -22.95
C GLY A 212 27.77 -2.30 -23.17
N GLU A 213 26.99 -1.44 -23.83
CA GLU A 213 27.28 0.00 -23.87
C GLU A 213 26.61 0.67 -22.67
N PRO A 214 27.37 1.22 -21.71
CA PRO A 214 26.79 1.91 -20.56
C PRO A 214 26.15 3.23 -20.99
N VAL A 215 25.02 3.57 -20.37
CA VAL A 215 24.31 4.84 -20.59
C VAL A 215 24.32 5.64 -19.29
N ASP A 216 24.97 6.80 -19.32
CA ASP A 216 24.95 7.73 -18.18
C ASP A 216 23.66 8.55 -18.20
N GLU A 217 22.98 8.58 -17.06
CA GLU A 217 21.69 9.21 -16.86
C GLU A 217 21.73 10.10 -15.61
N VAL A 218 20.80 11.05 -15.58
CA VAL A 218 20.69 12.02 -14.49
C VAL A 218 19.28 12.07 -13.97
N ALA A 219 19.14 12.44 -12.70
CA ALA A 219 17.86 12.67 -12.07
C ALA A 219 17.08 13.82 -12.73
N ALA A 220 15.76 13.83 -12.54
CA ALA A 220 14.86 14.77 -13.20
C ALA A 220 15.26 16.23 -12.95
N GLU A 221 15.74 16.56 -11.75
CA GLU A 221 16.20 17.92 -11.38
C GLU A 221 17.46 18.38 -12.14
N LEU A 222 18.24 17.45 -12.71
CA LEU A 222 19.41 17.73 -13.53
C LEU A 222 19.14 17.54 -15.04
N ASN A 223 17.91 17.16 -15.41
CA ASN A 223 17.55 16.99 -16.81
C ASN A 223 17.66 18.34 -17.55
N PRO A 224 18.32 18.40 -18.74
CA PRO A 224 18.52 19.64 -19.48
C PRO A 224 17.22 20.39 -19.80
N GLU A 225 16.12 19.68 -20.09
CA GLU A 225 14.82 20.31 -20.36
C GLU A 225 14.20 20.93 -19.11
N VAL A 226 14.37 20.29 -17.95
CA VAL A 226 13.88 20.79 -16.66
C VAL A 226 14.66 22.04 -16.26
N LEU A 227 15.99 22.03 -16.41
CA LEU A 227 16.86 23.18 -16.15
C LEU A 227 16.54 24.36 -17.07
N ALA A 228 16.40 24.11 -18.38
CA ALA A 228 16.02 25.14 -19.35
C ALA A 228 14.62 25.73 -19.06
N LEU A 229 13.66 24.90 -18.61
CA LEU A 229 12.36 25.38 -18.16
C LEU A 229 12.47 26.25 -16.91
N ALA A 230 13.26 25.84 -15.92
CA ALA A 230 13.46 26.61 -14.70
C ALA A 230 14.06 28.00 -15.00
N GLU A 231 15.06 28.08 -15.87
CA GLU A 231 15.65 29.35 -16.32
C GLU A 231 14.61 30.25 -17.01
N ARG A 232 13.82 29.67 -17.92
CA ARG A 232 12.74 30.40 -18.61
C ARG A 232 11.69 30.92 -17.63
N LEU A 233 11.19 30.09 -16.71
CA LEU A 233 10.19 30.50 -15.72
C LEU A 233 10.74 31.58 -14.75
N THR A 234 12.02 31.50 -14.38
CA THR A 234 12.69 32.53 -13.59
C THR A 234 12.65 33.88 -14.32
N ALA A 235 12.92 33.90 -15.62
CA ALA A 235 12.84 35.11 -16.44
C ALA A 235 11.39 35.61 -16.58
N ASP A 236 10.45 34.73 -16.96
CA ASP A 236 9.05 35.07 -17.22
C ASP A 236 8.35 35.65 -15.98
N HIS A 237 8.60 35.06 -14.81
CA HIS A 237 8.03 35.51 -13.54
C HIS A 237 8.90 36.53 -12.78
N ARG A 238 10.03 36.96 -13.38
CA ARG A 238 10.97 37.95 -12.83
C ARG A 238 11.43 37.59 -11.40
N ILE A 239 11.78 36.33 -11.19
CA ILE A 239 12.25 35.82 -9.90
C ILE A 239 13.66 36.36 -9.65
N GLU A 240 13.87 37.05 -8.52
CA GLU A 240 15.13 37.75 -8.22
C GLU A 240 16.29 36.81 -7.90
N ILE A 241 15.98 35.61 -7.39
CA ILE A 241 16.95 34.58 -7.02
C ILE A 241 17.07 33.63 -8.23
N PRO A 242 18.17 33.68 -9.02
CA PRO A 242 18.22 33.01 -10.32
C PRO A 242 18.05 31.48 -10.25
N ASP A 243 18.55 30.87 -9.17
CA ASP A 243 18.57 29.42 -8.94
C ASP A 243 17.45 28.93 -8.00
N LEU A 244 16.45 29.78 -7.69
CA LEU A 244 15.40 29.40 -6.74
C LEU A 244 14.61 28.19 -7.23
N LEU A 245 14.18 28.21 -8.49
CA LEU A 245 13.36 27.14 -9.07
C LEU A 245 14.15 25.83 -9.20
N SER A 246 15.40 25.89 -9.65
CA SER A 246 16.26 24.70 -9.77
C SER A 246 16.60 24.09 -8.41
N ARG A 247 16.89 24.90 -7.38
CA ARG A 247 17.07 24.40 -6.01
C ARG A 247 15.79 23.81 -5.44
N HIS A 248 14.65 24.43 -5.71
CA HIS A 248 13.37 23.95 -5.20
C HIS A 248 12.95 22.60 -5.83
N VAL A 249 13.12 22.43 -7.15
CA VAL A 249 12.82 21.13 -7.80
C VAL A 249 13.75 20.01 -7.32
N ALA A 250 15.03 20.31 -7.08
CA ALA A 250 15.97 19.35 -6.49
C ALA A 250 15.53 18.92 -5.08
N ALA A 251 15.08 19.87 -4.26
CA ALA A 251 14.59 19.59 -2.91
C ALA A 251 13.36 18.66 -2.93
N VAL A 252 12.33 18.98 -3.73
CA VAL A 252 11.10 18.18 -3.76
C VAL A 252 11.28 16.81 -4.42
N THR A 253 12.23 16.68 -5.37
CA THR A 253 12.59 15.38 -5.93
C THR A 253 13.23 14.49 -4.85
N GLY A 254 14.07 15.07 -3.99
CA GLY A 254 14.58 14.39 -2.79
C GLY A 254 13.46 13.97 -1.83
N TRP A 255 12.46 14.82 -1.60
CA TRP A 255 11.31 14.50 -0.74
C TRP A 255 10.45 13.35 -1.29
N ALA A 256 10.23 13.33 -2.61
CA ALA A 256 9.56 12.21 -3.29
C ALA A 256 10.34 10.91 -3.11
N ARG A 257 11.66 10.92 -3.31
CA ARG A 257 12.51 9.71 -3.16
C ARG A 257 12.50 9.18 -1.74
N ASN A 258 12.57 10.06 -0.74
CA ASN A 258 12.43 9.70 0.67
C ASN A 258 11.05 9.09 1.00
N SER A 259 10.04 9.41 0.21
CA SER A 259 8.70 8.82 0.30
C SER A 259 8.55 7.54 -0.53
N GLY A 260 9.60 7.08 -1.21
CA GLY A 260 9.58 5.87 -2.03
C GLY A 260 9.20 6.08 -3.49
N TYR A 261 9.09 7.33 -3.96
CA TYR A 261 8.69 7.65 -5.33
C TYR A 261 9.75 8.46 -6.07
N GLU A 262 9.79 8.31 -7.39
CA GLU A 262 10.56 9.19 -8.27
C GLU A 262 9.63 10.22 -8.92
N LEU A 263 10.11 11.47 -9.05
CA LEU A 263 9.50 12.43 -9.98
C LEU A 263 10.12 12.21 -11.35
N THR A 264 9.28 11.96 -12.35
CA THR A 264 9.71 11.94 -13.75
C THR A 264 10.07 13.35 -14.21
N ALA A 265 10.81 13.48 -15.33
CA ALA A 265 11.10 14.78 -15.93
C ALA A 265 9.82 15.58 -16.25
N ASP A 266 8.76 14.91 -16.71
CA ASP A 266 7.49 15.57 -17.03
C ASP A 266 6.74 16.03 -15.77
N GLU A 267 6.72 15.23 -14.71
CA GLU A 267 6.17 15.63 -13.41
C GLU A 267 6.96 16.79 -12.79
N ALA A 268 8.29 16.78 -12.90
CA ALA A 268 9.15 17.88 -12.47
C ALA A 268 8.86 19.17 -13.25
N LYS A 269 8.69 19.09 -14.58
CA LYS A 269 8.30 20.23 -15.43
C LYS A 269 6.93 20.78 -15.05
N SER A 270 5.95 19.90 -14.84
CA SER A 270 4.59 20.25 -14.41
C SER A 270 4.60 20.94 -13.04
N TYR A 271 5.24 20.32 -12.05
CA TYR A 271 5.37 20.89 -10.70
C TYR A 271 6.07 22.27 -10.71
N LEU A 272 7.16 22.42 -11.45
CA LEU A 272 7.89 23.70 -11.59
C LEU A 272 7.01 24.80 -12.17
N THR A 273 6.21 24.48 -13.19
CA THR A 273 5.27 25.42 -13.81
C THR A 273 4.26 25.92 -12.79
N GLY A 274 3.62 25.00 -12.05
CA GLY A 274 2.68 25.37 -10.99
C GLY A 274 3.34 26.16 -9.87
N TYR A 275 4.57 25.79 -9.48
CA TYR A 275 5.32 26.47 -8.43
C TYR A 275 5.66 27.91 -8.81
N ALA A 276 6.10 28.15 -10.05
CA ALA A 276 6.40 29.49 -10.55
C ALA A 276 5.16 30.40 -10.53
N VAL A 277 4.00 29.89 -10.97
CA VAL A 277 2.71 30.60 -10.92
C VAL A 277 2.33 30.93 -9.47
N ARG A 278 2.35 29.95 -8.57
CA ARG A 278 2.03 30.17 -7.15
C ARG A 278 2.98 31.16 -6.49
N PHE A 279 4.27 31.04 -6.73
CA PHE A 279 5.28 31.97 -6.19
C PHE A 279 5.04 33.41 -6.66
N SER A 280 4.73 33.58 -7.95
CA SER A 280 4.40 34.89 -8.54
C SER A 280 3.16 35.51 -7.87
N ASN A 281 2.10 34.71 -7.66
CA ASN A 281 0.89 35.16 -6.98
C ASN A 281 1.13 35.53 -5.51
N LEU A 282 1.88 34.72 -4.76
CA LEU A 282 2.23 35.03 -3.36
C LEU A 282 3.06 36.32 -3.25
N ARG A 283 3.97 36.57 -4.20
CA ARG A 283 4.72 37.84 -4.28
C ARG A 283 3.80 39.01 -4.65
N GLY A 284 2.87 38.80 -5.58
CA GLY A 284 1.87 39.79 -5.98
C GLY A 284 1.02 40.27 -4.80
N ILE A 285 0.56 39.35 -3.94
CA ILE A 285 -0.21 39.68 -2.73
C ILE A 285 0.59 40.60 -1.81
N ARG A 286 1.88 40.34 -1.59
CA ARG A 286 2.78 41.23 -0.80
C ARG A 286 2.96 42.61 -1.44
N GLN A 287 2.71 42.73 -2.74
CA GLN A 287 2.76 43.97 -3.51
C GLN A 287 1.36 44.59 -3.73
N ASN A 288 0.35 44.16 -2.97
CA ASN A 288 -1.06 44.57 -3.08
C ASN A 288 -1.67 44.31 -4.48
N ARG A 289 -1.24 43.25 -5.16
CA ARG A 289 -1.87 42.73 -6.38
C ARG A 289 -2.67 41.48 -6.04
N GLY A 290 -3.89 41.37 -6.58
CA GLY A 290 -4.68 40.15 -6.45
C GLY A 290 -4.01 38.96 -7.16
N PRO A 291 -4.29 37.72 -6.73
CA PRO A 291 -3.79 36.53 -7.41
C PRO A 291 -4.43 36.40 -8.80
N SER A 292 -3.65 35.91 -9.77
CA SER A 292 -4.12 35.58 -11.12
C SER A 292 -3.81 34.11 -11.39
N TRP A 293 -4.85 33.29 -11.50
CA TRP A 293 -4.73 31.85 -11.74
C TRP A 293 -5.01 31.51 -13.21
N PRO A 294 -4.29 30.54 -13.81
CA PRO A 294 -4.63 30.00 -15.13
C PRO A 294 -6.04 29.40 -15.13
N ALA A 295 -6.72 29.44 -16.28
CA ALA A 295 -8.05 28.85 -16.43
C ALA A 295 -8.01 27.31 -16.32
N ASP A 296 -6.97 26.69 -16.90
CA ASP A 296 -6.70 25.27 -16.78
C ASP A 296 -5.59 25.05 -15.74
N LEU A 297 -5.98 24.64 -14.53
CA LEU A 297 -5.05 24.42 -13.44
C LEU A 297 -4.13 23.22 -13.72
N GLU A 298 -4.70 22.10 -14.17
CA GLU A 298 -3.96 20.84 -14.38
C GLU A 298 -2.90 21.01 -15.47
N ALA A 299 -3.23 21.65 -16.59
CA ALA A 299 -2.28 21.93 -17.66
C ALA A 299 -1.12 22.84 -17.23
N ASN A 300 -1.28 23.58 -16.13
CA ASN A 300 -0.25 24.43 -15.54
C ASN A 300 0.37 23.82 -14.28
N GLY A 301 0.18 22.51 -14.04
CA GLY A 301 0.75 21.77 -12.90
C GLY A 301 0.21 22.20 -11.54
N LEU A 302 -1.00 22.74 -11.52
CA LEU A 302 -1.70 23.16 -10.32
C LEU A 302 -2.87 22.21 -10.02
N VAL A 303 -3.20 22.09 -8.74
CA VAL A 303 -4.38 21.41 -8.24
C VAL A 303 -5.19 22.37 -7.36
N ALA A 304 -6.52 22.28 -7.43
CA ALA A 304 -7.44 23.17 -6.71
C ALA A 304 -7.50 22.82 -5.20
N HIS A 305 -6.67 23.48 -4.40
CA HIS A 305 -6.85 23.56 -2.94
C HIS A 305 -7.74 24.75 -2.58
N TYR A 306 -8.13 24.84 -1.31
CA TYR A 306 -9.04 25.87 -0.80
C TYR A 306 -8.45 26.51 0.45
N ASP A 307 -8.63 27.82 0.61
CA ASP A 307 -8.24 28.53 1.82
C ASP A 307 -9.30 28.44 2.94
N HIS A 308 -9.05 29.05 4.09
CA HIS A 308 -9.96 29.01 5.24
C HIS A 308 -11.30 29.75 5.01
N PHE A 309 -11.47 30.45 3.89
CA PHE A 309 -12.75 31.02 3.47
C PHE A 309 -13.49 30.13 2.46
N GLY A 310 -12.91 28.99 2.08
CA GLY A 310 -13.42 28.13 1.02
C GLY A 310 -13.19 28.70 -0.38
N ALA A 311 -12.33 29.72 -0.51
CA ALA A 311 -11.96 30.26 -1.82
C ALA A 311 -10.86 29.39 -2.45
N PRO A 312 -10.88 29.20 -3.79
CA PRO A 312 -9.82 28.48 -4.48
C PRO A 312 -8.45 29.10 -4.22
N SER A 313 -7.53 28.27 -3.74
CA SER A 313 -6.12 28.58 -3.48
C SER A 313 -5.26 27.50 -4.14
N PRO A 314 -5.13 27.51 -5.48
CA PRO A 314 -4.38 26.49 -6.21
C PRO A 314 -2.93 26.32 -5.72
N VAL A 315 -2.48 25.07 -5.69
CA VAL A 315 -1.11 24.70 -5.30
C VAL A 315 -0.45 23.81 -6.35
N PRO A 316 0.89 23.79 -6.46
CA PRO A 316 1.60 22.87 -7.33
C PRO A 316 1.25 21.44 -6.95
N TRP A 317 0.82 20.64 -7.91
CA TRP A 317 0.37 19.29 -7.63
C TRP A 317 1.55 18.38 -7.30
N THR A 318 1.48 17.70 -6.16
CA THR A 318 2.53 16.78 -5.68
C THR A 318 2.40 15.37 -6.24
N PHE A 319 1.34 15.11 -7.01
CA PHE A 319 0.96 13.78 -7.51
C PHE A 319 0.77 12.74 -6.38
N GLY A 320 0.54 13.21 -5.14
CA GLY A 320 0.49 12.36 -3.96
C GLY A 320 1.82 11.68 -3.62
N LYS A 321 2.96 12.17 -4.13
CA LYS A 321 4.29 11.55 -3.94
C LYS A 321 5.06 12.08 -2.73
N PHE A 322 4.77 13.29 -2.24
CA PHE A 322 5.45 13.89 -1.09
C PHE A 322 4.61 14.97 -0.41
N ASP A 323 4.79 15.16 0.90
CA ASP A 323 4.16 16.26 1.64
C ASP A 323 4.80 17.60 1.22
N PRO A 324 4.04 18.58 0.71
CA PRO A 324 4.59 19.88 0.33
C PRO A 324 5.13 20.69 1.53
N ARG A 325 4.76 20.32 2.77
CA ARG A 325 5.31 20.88 4.01
C ARG A 325 6.55 20.12 4.51
N ASN A 326 6.89 18.99 3.89
CA ASN A 326 7.97 18.09 4.29
C ASN A 326 7.92 17.75 5.79
N THR A 327 6.72 17.51 6.31
CA THR A 327 6.52 17.14 7.71
C THR A 327 7.06 15.72 7.90
N PRO A 328 7.97 15.48 8.87
CA PRO A 328 8.44 14.14 9.16
C PRO A 328 7.27 13.19 9.47
N PRO A 329 7.30 11.93 8.98
CA PRO A 329 6.26 10.97 9.29
C PRO A 329 6.18 10.71 10.80
N GLY A 330 4.96 10.57 11.31
CA GLY A 330 4.69 10.07 12.65
C GLY A 330 4.38 8.57 12.59
N THR A 331 3.24 8.17 13.13
CA THR A 331 2.71 6.80 13.01
C THR A 331 2.42 6.42 11.56
N PHE A 332 2.05 7.40 10.73
CA PHE A 332 1.62 7.19 9.34
C PHE A 332 2.44 8.02 8.36
N ALA A 333 2.51 7.53 7.12
CA ALA A 333 3.08 8.25 5.99
C ALA A 333 2.03 9.10 5.26
N TRP A 334 2.35 10.36 4.97
CA TRP A 334 1.44 11.30 4.30
C TRP A 334 0.90 10.76 2.97
N HIS A 335 1.79 10.23 2.11
CA HIS A 335 1.41 9.77 0.76
C HIS A 335 0.42 8.59 0.79
N ARG A 336 0.50 7.75 1.83
CA ARG A 336 -0.43 6.64 2.05
C ARG A 336 -1.79 7.13 2.54
N LEU A 337 -1.79 8.11 3.45
CA LEU A 337 -3.04 8.70 3.93
C LEU A 337 -3.77 9.46 2.81
N VAL A 338 -3.06 10.29 2.05
CA VAL A 338 -3.62 10.96 0.86
C VAL A 338 -4.06 9.95 -0.18
N GLY A 339 -3.26 8.89 -0.39
CA GLY A 339 -3.64 7.77 -1.25
C GLY A 339 -4.95 7.12 -0.83
N ALA A 340 -5.16 6.86 0.45
CA ALA A 340 -6.41 6.26 0.94
C ALA A 340 -7.64 7.12 0.64
N PHE A 341 -7.54 8.43 0.83
CA PHE A 341 -8.62 9.37 0.51
C PHE A 341 -8.84 9.51 -1.01
N ALA A 342 -7.77 9.63 -1.78
CA ALA A 342 -7.84 9.70 -3.24
C ALA A 342 -8.39 8.40 -3.85
N GLY A 343 -7.99 7.26 -3.32
CA GLY A 343 -8.46 5.94 -3.72
C GLY A 343 -9.93 5.75 -3.39
N PHE A 344 -10.38 6.20 -2.21
CA PHE A 344 -11.79 6.24 -1.86
C PHE A 344 -12.60 7.02 -2.91
N ALA A 345 -12.18 8.25 -3.19
CA ALA A 345 -12.84 9.10 -4.17
C ALA A 345 -12.80 8.52 -5.59
N ALA A 346 -11.69 7.90 -5.99
CA ALA A 346 -11.56 7.24 -7.29
C ALA A 346 -12.51 6.05 -7.42
N GLY A 347 -12.61 5.21 -6.39
CA GLY A 347 -13.51 4.05 -6.39
C GLY A 347 -14.98 4.46 -6.50
N GLU A 348 -15.40 5.51 -5.79
CA GLU A 348 -16.74 6.07 -5.96
C GLU A 348 -16.94 6.67 -7.36
N ALA A 349 -15.98 7.47 -7.84
CA ALA A 349 -16.06 8.14 -9.14
C ALA A 349 -16.22 7.16 -10.30
N LEU A 350 -15.57 5.99 -10.23
CA LEU A 350 -15.69 4.95 -11.26
C LEU A 350 -17.08 4.32 -11.35
N VAL A 351 -17.86 4.33 -10.26
CA VAL A 351 -19.19 3.66 -10.23
C VAL A 351 -20.33 4.67 -10.36
N SER A 352 -20.27 5.77 -9.62
CA SER A 352 -21.37 6.74 -9.52
C SER A 352 -21.02 8.15 -10.01
N GLY A 353 -19.76 8.42 -10.39
CA GLY A 353 -19.30 9.77 -10.68
C GLY A 353 -19.00 10.60 -9.42
N GLU A 354 -19.05 11.93 -9.51
CA GLU A 354 -18.73 12.81 -8.38
C GLU A 354 -19.64 12.55 -7.16
N GLY A 355 -18.98 12.48 -6.01
CA GLY A 355 -19.24 11.43 -5.04
C GLY A 355 -19.77 11.91 -3.70
N PRO A 356 -21.06 11.73 -3.40
CA PRO A 356 -21.63 12.13 -2.11
C PRO A 356 -21.03 11.35 -0.92
N LEU A 357 -20.53 10.12 -1.11
CA LEU A 357 -19.80 9.37 -0.07
C LEU A 357 -18.46 10.04 0.24
N THR A 358 -17.74 10.52 -0.78
CA THR A 358 -16.50 11.27 -0.60
C THR A 358 -16.78 12.54 0.19
N ALA A 359 -17.83 13.28 -0.17
CA ALA A 359 -18.25 14.47 0.57
C ALA A 359 -18.53 14.17 2.05
N GLN A 360 -19.25 13.08 2.32
CA GLN A 360 -19.54 12.64 3.68
C GLN A 360 -18.28 12.23 4.45
N LEU A 361 -17.34 11.51 3.82
CA LEU A 361 -16.03 11.19 4.38
C LEU A 361 -15.28 12.48 4.78
N LEU A 362 -15.20 13.47 3.87
CA LEU A 362 -14.51 14.73 4.13
C LEU A 362 -15.14 15.49 5.30
N ARG A 363 -16.47 15.51 5.41
CA ARG A 363 -17.19 16.10 6.56
C ARG A 363 -16.89 15.35 7.87
N HIS A 364 -16.83 14.01 7.85
CA HIS A 364 -16.43 13.24 9.02
C HIS A 364 -14.99 13.56 9.44
N THR A 365 -14.06 13.69 8.49
CA THR A 365 -12.68 14.10 8.78
C THR A 365 -12.62 15.51 9.38
N GLU A 366 -13.42 16.46 8.89
CA GLU A 366 -13.55 17.79 9.49
C GLU A 366 -14.05 17.70 10.95
N SER A 367 -15.07 16.88 11.23
CA SER A 367 -15.54 16.64 12.60
C SER A 367 -14.46 16.07 13.52
N VAL A 368 -13.62 15.15 13.03
CA VAL A 368 -12.48 14.59 13.78
C VAL A 368 -11.45 15.67 14.09
N ILE A 369 -11.04 16.47 13.10
CA ILE A 369 -10.07 17.58 13.28
C ILE A 369 -10.58 18.60 14.31
N ARG A 370 -11.87 18.97 14.23
CA ARG A 370 -12.49 19.93 15.16
C ARG A 370 -12.67 19.35 16.56
N GLY A 371 -13.06 18.09 16.65
CA GLY A 371 -13.40 17.43 17.91
C GLY A 371 -12.19 17.06 18.78
N LEU A 372 -11.01 16.87 18.17
CA LEU A 372 -9.83 16.36 18.87
C LEU A 372 -8.67 17.36 18.91
N PRO A 373 -7.85 17.34 19.97
CA PRO A 373 -6.60 18.09 20.01
C PRO A 373 -5.57 17.53 19.00
N PRO A 374 -4.65 18.37 18.50
CA PRO A 374 -3.53 17.94 17.64
C PRO A 374 -2.70 16.78 18.23
N GLU A 375 -2.56 16.73 19.56
CA GLU A 375 -1.92 15.63 20.27
C GLU A 375 -2.80 15.26 21.47
N PRO A 376 -3.22 13.98 21.61
CA PRO A 376 -4.00 13.56 22.76
C PRO A 376 -3.12 13.57 24.01
N GLY A 377 -3.44 14.43 24.98
CA GLY A 377 -2.79 14.43 26.31
C GLY A 377 -3.26 13.26 27.18
N THR A 378 -4.50 12.84 26.97
CA THR A 378 -5.10 11.58 27.44
C THR A 378 -5.74 10.92 26.22
N PHE A 379 -5.70 9.58 26.10
CA PHE A 379 -6.36 8.85 25.01
C PHE A 379 -7.89 8.80 25.17
N ASP A 380 -8.46 9.81 25.82
CA ASP A 380 -9.90 9.93 26.04
C ASP A 380 -10.57 10.39 24.75
N VAL A 381 -11.68 9.74 24.43
CA VAL A 381 -12.53 10.11 23.29
C VAL A 381 -13.72 10.91 23.82
N PRO A 382 -13.98 12.13 23.29
CA PRO A 382 -15.15 12.89 23.66
C PRO A 382 -16.43 12.07 23.42
N PRO A 383 -17.45 12.21 24.29
CA PRO A 383 -18.71 11.47 24.13
C PRO A 383 -19.45 11.87 22.85
N ASP A 384 -19.29 13.13 22.42
CA ASP A 384 -19.91 13.69 21.23
C ASP A 384 -18.86 14.41 20.38
N PHE A 385 -18.95 14.24 19.06
CA PHE A 385 -18.20 15.01 18.09
C PHE A 385 -18.98 16.26 17.66
N PRO A 386 -18.29 17.36 17.31
CA PRO A 386 -18.98 18.56 16.85
C PRO A 386 -19.85 18.24 15.63
N PRO A 387 -21.06 18.82 15.55
CA PRO A 387 -21.93 18.63 14.39
C PRO A 387 -21.22 19.08 13.11
N PRO A 388 -21.71 18.64 11.93
CA PRO A 388 -21.23 19.12 10.64
C PRO A 388 -21.08 20.64 10.68
N ALA A 389 -19.97 21.14 10.13
CA ALA A 389 -19.72 22.57 10.19
C ALA A 389 -20.85 23.36 9.52
N SER A 390 -21.04 24.61 9.94
CA SER A 390 -22.05 25.48 9.35
C SER A 390 -21.87 25.57 7.83
N SER A 391 -22.92 25.96 7.12
CA SER A 391 -22.84 26.25 5.67
C SER A 391 -21.81 27.32 5.30
N SER A 392 -21.29 28.04 6.29
CA SER A 392 -20.21 29.02 6.16
C SER A 392 -18.81 28.46 6.42
N SER A 393 -18.65 27.16 6.69
CA SER A 393 -17.33 26.53 6.81
C SER A 393 -16.65 26.48 5.44
N TRP A 394 -15.31 26.53 5.43
CA TRP A 394 -14.57 26.48 4.18
C TRP A 394 -14.87 25.20 3.39
N LEU A 395 -15.04 24.06 4.08
CA LEU A 395 -15.32 22.78 3.45
C LEU A 395 -16.74 22.76 2.89
N ALA A 396 -17.73 23.29 3.62
CA ALA A 396 -19.09 23.40 3.13
C ALA A 396 -19.17 24.30 1.87
N ILE A 397 -18.43 25.41 1.86
CA ILE A 397 -18.33 26.31 0.70
C ILE A 397 -17.64 25.61 -0.48
N ALA A 398 -16.55 24.88 -0.22
CA ALA A 398 -15.79 24.17 -1.25
C ALA A 398 -16.56 22.98 -1.87
N LEU A 399 -17.36 22.28 -1.06
CA LEU A 399 -18.23 21.20 -1.51
C LEU A 399 -19.45 21.73 -2.30
N GLY A 400 -19.98 22.89 -1.89
CA GLY A 400 -21.20 23.45 -2.47
C GLY A 400 -22.46 22.67 -2.09
N GLU A 401 -23.53 22.84 -2.85
CA GLU A 401 -24.78 22.08 -2.67
C GLU A 401 -24.60 20.67 -3.24
N GLU A 402 -24.25 19.72 -2.38
CA GLU A 402 -24.20 18.30 -2.72
C GLU A 402 -25.33 17.54 -2.01
N PRO A 403 -25.98 16.57 -2.70
CA PRO A 403 -27.01 15.74 -2.08
C PRO A 403 -26.42 14.94 -0.92
N GLU A 404 -27.13 14.89 0.20
CA GLU A 404 -26.69 14.06 1.32
C GLU A 404 -26.84 12.57 0.95
N PRO A 405 -25.75 11.78 0.98
CA PRO A 405 -25.86 10.34 0.78
C PRO A 405 -26.59 9.68 1.94
N ALA A 406 -27.01 8.43 1.73
CA ALA A 406 -27.38 7.56 2.83
C ALA A 406 -26.18 7.41 3.78
N ALA A 407 -26.41 7.66 5.08
CA ALA A 407 -25.35 7.56 6.08
C ALA A 407 -24.82 6.12 6.16
N SER A 408 -23.51 5.98 6.03
CA SER A 408 -22.82 4.70 6.21
C SER A 408 -21.83 4.77 7.37
N PRO A 409 -21.94 3.88 8.38
CA PRO A 409 -20.98 3.82 9.48
C PRO A 409 -19.59 3.33 9.03
N LEU A 410 -19.42 2.87 7.78
CA LEU A 410 -18.10 2.49 7.25
C LEU A 410 -17.26 3.67 6.77
N LEU A 411 -17.79 4.91 6.77
CA LEU A 411 -16.99 6.08 6.40
C LEU A 411 -16.18 6.62 7.59
N VAL A 412 -16.65 6.41 8.82
CA VAL A 412 -16.00 6.96 10.01
C VAL A 412 -14.63 6.34 10.32
N PRO A 413 -14.31 5.06 10.04
CA PRO A 413 -12.97 4.52 10.28
C PRO A 413 -11.85 5.26 9.54
N LEU A 414 -12.07 5.65 8.28
CA LEU A 414 -11.07 6.38 7.50
C LEU A 414 -10.90 7.84 7.97
N ALA A 415 -11.95 8.45 8.53
CA ALA A 415 -11.82 9.73 9.23
C ALA A 415 -11.13 9.57 10.60
N ALA A 416 -11.51 8.56 11.37
CA ALA A 416 -11.01 8.33 12.72
C ALA A 416 -9.51 7.98 12.76
N ILE A 417 -9.03 7.20 11.78
CA ILE A 417 -7.62 6.80 11.72
C ILE A 417 -6.67 7.99 11.67
N THR A 418 -7.09 9.13 11.12
CA THR A 418 -6.22 10.32 11.03
C THR A 418 -5.77 10.83 12.40
N ALA A 419 -6.57 10.62 13.45
CA ALA A 419 -6.29 11.07 14.81
C ALA A 419 -5.08 10.36 15.45
N ALA A 420 -4.67 9.21 14.89
CA ALA A 420 -3.52 8.46 15.38
C ALA A 420 -2.21 8.77 14.64
N GLY A 421 -2.16 9.86 13.86
CA GLY A 421 -0.98 10.25 13.09
C GLY A 421 0.26 10.61 13.92
N ALA A 422 0.08 10.98 15.19
CA ALA A 422 1.18 11.34 16.09
C ALA A 422 1.85 10.08 16.67
N ASP A 423 3.18 10.00 16.54
CA ASP A 423 3.98 8.98 17.23
C ASP A 423 4.19 9.41 18.70
N VAL A 424 3.24 9.01 19.55
CA VAL A 424 3.19 9.28 20.99
C VAL A 424 3.19 7.96 21.75
N ALA A 425 3.92 7.91 22.87
CA ALA A 425 3.97 6.71 23.72
C ALA A 425 2.56 6.27 24.16
N GLY A 426 2.25 4.98 23.96
CA GLY A 426 0.94 4.41 24.27
C GLY A 426 -0.11 4.54 23.17
N MET A 427 0.20 5.22 22.06
CA MET A 427 -0.69 5.25 20.90
C MET A 427 -0.86 3.83 20.32
N SER A 428 -2.10 3.39 20.20
CA SER A 428 -2.46 2.09 19.61
C SER A 428 -3.67 2.25 18.67
N GLN A 429 -3.99 1.19 17.93
CA GLN A 429 -5.20 1.11 17.11
C GLN A 429 -6.51 1.24 17.91
N ASP A 430 -6.48 1.12 19.23
CA ASP A 430 -7.68 1.21 20.07
C ASP A 430 -8.23 2.64 20.12
N TYR A 431 -7.34 3.65 20.02
CA TYR A 431 -7.75 5.06 20.01
C TYR A 431 -8.61 5.41 18.78
N PRO A 432 -8.17 5.17 17.53
CA PRO A 432 -9.01 5.40 16.36
C PRO A 432 -10.26 4.49 16.32
N LYS A 433 -10.24 3.27 16.89
CA LYS A 433 -11.45 2.46 17.05
C LYS A 433 -12.48 3.11 17.97
N ALA A 434 -12.04 3.63 19.11
CA ALA A 434 -12.91 4.32 20.04
C ALA A 434 -13.53 5.59 19.40
N ILE A 435 -12.76 6.34 18.61
CA ILE A 435 -13.24 7.48 17.84
C ILE A 435 -14.29 7.04 16.81
N ALA A 436 -14.00 6.01 16.01
CA ALA A 436 -14.92 5.49 15.00
C ALA A 436 -16.25 5.06 15.62
N ARG A 437 -16.22 4.37 16.77
CA ARG A 437 -17.43 3.96 17.49
C ARG A 437 -18.22 5.15 18.02
N ALA A 438 -17.54 6.13 18.64
CA ALA A 438 -18.18 7.33 19.14
C ALA A 438 -18.88 8.11 18.01
N MET A 439 -18.26 8.22 16.84
CA MET A 439 -18.84 8.89 15.68
C MET A 439 -20.02 8.12 15.06
N ALA A 440 -19.96 6.79 15.03
CA ALA A 440 -21.04 5.97 14.48
C ALA A 440 -22.25 5.83 15.43
N GLY A 441 -22.07 6.12 16.72
CA GLY A 441 -23.14 6.11 17.71
C GLY A 441 -23.50 4.70 18.19
N THR A 442 -24.79 4.37 18.23
CA THR A 442 -25.24 3.05 18.69
C THR A 442 -25.04 2.00 17.60
N LEU A 443 -24.30 0.93 17.91
CA LEU A 443 -23.88 -0.08 16.94
C LEU A 443 -24.37 -1.47 17.35
N THR A 444 -24.67 -2.28 16.33
CA THR A 444 -24.73 -3.74 16.50
C THR A 444 -23.32 -4.30 16.66
N GLU A 445 -23.20 -5.51 17.23
CA GLU A 445 -21.90 -6.20 17.39
C GLU A 445 -21.20 -6.39 16.02
N SER A 446 -21.95 -6.76 14.98
CA SER A 446 -21.45 -6.90 13.60
C SER A 446 -20.92 -5.58 13.04
N THR A 447 -21.63 -4.47 13.27
CA THR A 447 -21.18 -3.15 12.81
C THR A 447 -19.90 -2.76 13.54
N ALA A 448 -19.85 -2.85 14.87
CA ALA A 448 -18.65 -2.55 15.64
C ALA A 448 -17.43 -3.39 15.19
N ALA A 449 -17.64 -4.66 14.88
CA ALA A 449 -16.59 -5.52 14.34
C ALA A 449 -16.08 -5.07 12.96
N ALA A 450 -16.98 -4.62 12.08
CA ALA A 450 -16.60 -4.08 10.77
C ALA A 450 -15.75 -2.81 10.92
N LEU A 451 -16.16 -1.87 11.79
CA LEU A 451 -15.40 -0.65 12.06
C LEU A 451 -14.01 -0.97 12.59
N ASP A 452 -13.91 -1.85 13.58
CA ASP A 452 -12.64 -2.28 14.17
C ASP A 452 -11.71 -2.92 13.14
N THR A 453 -12.24 -3.85 12.34
CA THR A 453 -11.46 -4.56 11.32
C THR A 453 -10.95 -3.57 10.27
N PHE A 454 -11.76 -2.59 9.88
CA PHE A 454 -11.35 -1.57 8.93
C PHE A 454 -10.21 -0.71 9.51
N VAL A 455 -10.33 -0.28 10.78
CA VAL A 455 -9.26 0.44 11.47
C VAL A 455 -7.98 -0.40 11.56
N ASP A 456 -8.07 -1.68 11.92
CA ASP A 456 -6.91 -2.59 12.02
C ASP A 456 -6.15 -2.71 10.69
N VAL A 457 -6.88 -2.87 9.58
CA VAL A 457 -6.26 -2.96 8.25
C VAL A 457 -5.61 -1.63 7.86
N LEU A 458 -6.30 -0.50 8.03
CA LEU A 458 -5.74 0.82 7.71
C LEU A 458 -4.52 1.15 8.57
N TRP A 459 -4.55 0.80 9.85
CA TRP A 459 -3.45 1.00 10.78
C TRP A 459 -2.15 0.38 10.25
N GLU A 460 -2.22 -0.85 9.74
CA GLU A 460 -1.05 -1.52 9.18
C GLU A 460 -0.62 -0.94 7.82
N LEU A 461 -1.58 -0.61 6.94
CA LEU A 461 -1.28 -0.08 5.61
C LEU A 461 -0.66 1.31 5.67
N LEU A 462 -1.08 2.17 6.59
CA LEU A 462 -0.66 3.57 6.64
C LEU A 462 0.73 3.81 7.26
N LYS A 463 1.30 2.81 7.94
CA LYS A 463 2.62 2.92 8.60
C LYS A 463 3.72 3.37 7.63
N PRO A 464 4.71 4.16 8.08
CA PRO A 464 5.90 4.44 7.28
C PRO A 464 6.68 3.15 7.03
N GLY A 465 7.13 2.95 5.80
CA GLY A 465 8.02 1.85 5.42
C GLY A 465 8.27 1.83 3.91
N ASP A 466 9.41 1.29 3.50
CA ASP A 466 9.77 1.17 2.08
C ASP A 466 8.89 0.18 1.32
N TYR A 467 8.15 -0.68 2.03
CA TYR A 467 7.26 -1.66 1.43
C TYR A 467 5.99 -1.83 2.27
N ALA A 468 4.84 -1.60 1.64
CA ALA A 468 3.54 -1.89 2.22
C ALA A 468 3.15 -3.34 1.89
N LEU A 469 3.04 -4.16 2.93
CA LEU A 469 2.57 -5.54 2.78
C LEU A 469 1.14 -5.54 2.18
N PRO A 470 0.80 -6.53 1.35
CA PRO A 470 -0.56 -6.68 0.82
C PRO A 470 -1.59 -6.88 1.93
N VAL A 471 -2.83 -6.46 1.67
CA VAL A 471 -3.96 -6.62 2.59
C VAL A 471 -4.10 -8.06 3.08
N TYR A 472 -3.99 -9.06 2.19
CA TYR A 472 -4.17 -10.46 2.58
C TYR A 472 -3.11 -10.95 3.60
N VAL A 473 -1.92 -10.34 3.64
CA VAL A 473 -0.89 -10.68 4.64
C VAL A 473 -1.36 -10.23 6.03
N HIS A 474 -1.94 -9.04 6.13
CA HIS A 474 -2.54 -8.56 7.37
C HIS A 474 -3.77 -9.39 7.77
N LEU A 475 -4.61 -9.78 6.80
CA LEU A 475 -5.74 -10.69 7.07
C LEU A 475 -5.28 -12.04 7.63
N ARG A 476 -4.14 -12.58 7.20
CA ARG A 476 -3.58 -13.82 7.77
C ARG A 476 -3.19 -13.65 9.24
N THR A 477 -2.64 -12.50 9.61
CA THR A 477 -2.36 -12.17 11.02
C THR A 477 -3.67 -12.12 11.82
N PHE A 478 -4.68 -11.41 11.32
CA PHE A 478 -5.97 -11.29 12.02
C PHE A 478 -6.72 -12.63 12.12
N ALA A 479 -6.60 -13.50 11.12
CA ALA A 479 -7.17 -14.85 11.13
C ALA A 479 -6.56 -15.74 12.22
N ARG A 480 -5.28 -15.52 12.58
CA ARG A 480 -4.56 -16.26 13.64
C ARG A 480 -4.86 -15.76 15.05
N GLU A 481 -5.21 -14.48 15.20
CA GLU A 481 -5.52 -13.87 16.50
C GLU A 481 -6.91 -14.22 17.05
N GLU A 482 -7.69 -15.08 16.37
CA GLU A 482 -9.01 -15.58 16.77
C GLU A 482 -10.04 -14.51 17.21
N ARG A 483 -9.94 -13.28 16.69
CA ARG A 483 -10.97 -12.25 16.91
C ARG A 483 -12.29 -12.71 16.29
N ARG A 484 -13.35 -12.93 17.09
CA ARG A 484 -14.60 -13.62 16.68
C ARG A 484 -15.14 -13.28 15.28
N PHE A 485 -15.24 -11.99 14.92
CA PHE A 485 -15.79 -11.58 13.62
C PHE A 485 -14.72 -11.17 12.60
N ALA A 486 -13.69 -10.43 13.03
CA ALA A 486 -12.59 -10.03 12.16
C ALA A 486 -11.80 -11.24 11.64
N GLY A 487 -11.58 -12.24 12.50
CA GLY A 487 -10.92 -13.49 12.17
C GLY A 487 -11.76 -14.34 11.22
N GLU A 488 -13.07 -14.49 11.44
CA GLU A 488 -13.95 -15.25 10.53
C GLU A 488 -14.10 -14.57 9.16
N LEU A 489 -14.24 -13.25 9.12
CA LEU A 489 -14.23 -12.50 7.87
C LEU A 489 -12.90 -12.68 7.13
N SER A 490 -11.77 -12.58 7.85
CA SER A 490 -10.44 -12.78 7.29
C SER A 490 -10.27 -14.20 6.75
N LYS A 491 -10.69 -15.24 7.49
CA LYS A 491 -10.67 -16.64 7.02
C LYS A 491 -11.52 -16.83 5.76
N THR A 492 -12.71 -16.24 5.73
CA THR A 492 -13.61 -16.30 4.55
C THR A 492 -12.96 -15.68 3.33
N VAL A 493 -12.45 -14.45 3.46
CA VAL A 493 -11.76 -13.74 2.37
C VAL A 493 -10.53 -14.52 1.90
N LEU A 494 -9.72 -15.03 2.83
CA LEU A 494 -8.53 -15.82 2.51
C LEU A 494 -8.89 -17.14 1.81
N GLY A 495 -9.94 -17.84 2.25
CA GLY A 495 -10.41 -19.08 1.62
C GLY A 495 -10.85 -18.87 0.17
N LEU A 496 -11.64 -17.82 -0.09
CA LEU A 496 -12.06 -17.48 -1.45
C LEU A 496 -10.87 -17.06 -2.34
N ARG A 497 -9.86 -16.42 -1.74
CA ARG A 497 -8.66 -15.95 -2.43
C ARG A 497 -7.81 -17.08 -3.02
N GLU A 498 -7.81 -18.26 -2.40
CA GLU A 498 -7.00 -19.40 -2.86
C GLU A 498 -7.45 -19.94 -4.21
N ASP A 499 -8.74 -19.81 -4.55
CA ASP A 499 -9.24 -20.08 -5.89
C ASP A 499 -8.99 -18.88 -6.82
N ARG A 500 -7.76 -18.84 -7.36
CA ARG A 500 -7.28 -17.73 -8.19
C ARG A 500 -8.12 -17.53 -9.45
N ASP A 501 -8.54 -18.62 -10.08
CA ASP A 501 -9.14 -18.62 -11.41
C ASP A 501 -10.68 -18.56 -11.37
N ALA A 502 -11.28 -18.66 -10.18
CA ALA A 502 -12.71 -18.40 -9.97
C ALA A 502 -13.14 -16.98 -10.35
N ASP A 503 -14.39 -16.86 -10.80
CA ASP A 503 -15.04 -15.60 -11.13
C ASP A 503 -15.22 -14.73 -9.87
N ASP A 504 -14.65 -13.53 -9.89
CA ASP A 504 -14.61 -12.65 -8.73
C ASP A 504 -16.00 -12.17 -8.32
N ARG A 505 -16.89 -11.90 -9.29
CA ARG A 505 -18.25 -11.43 -9.01
C ARG A 505 -19.11 -12.52 -8.38
N ALA A 506 -18.99 -13.75 -8.87
CA ALA A 506 -19.64 -14.90 -8.28
C ALA A 506 -19.16 -15.13 -6.84
N GLN A 507 -17.85 -15.06 -6.58
CA GLN A 507 -17.31 -15.19 -5.22
C GLN A 507 -17.72 -14.03 -4.31
N LEU A 508 -17.72 -12.80 -4.80
CA LEU A 508 -18.22 -11.63 -4.07
C LEU A 508 -19.68 -11.79 -3.64
N GLY A 509 -20.52 -12.36 -4.50
CA GLY A 509 -21.91 -12.67 -4.18
C GLY A 509 -22.08 -13.66 -3.02
N THR A 510 -21.04 -14.44 -2.70
CA THR A 510 -21.06 -15.33 -1.52
C THR A 510 -20.71 -14.59 -0.22
N ILE A 511 -20.15 -13.39 -0.30
CA ILE A 511 -19.75 -12.58 0.86
C ILE A 511 -20.94 -11.69 1.27
N GLY A 512 -21.87 -12.30 2.01
CA GLY A 512 -23.04 -11.62 2.58
C GLY A 512 -23.95 -10.94 1.56
N ASP A 513 -24.83 -10.06 2.02
CA ASP A 513 -25.89 -9.43 1.21
C ASP A 513 -25.47 -8.14 0.49
N GLY A 514 -24.34 -7.53 0.88
CA GLY A 514 -23.87 -6.23 0.39
C GLY A 514 -24.59 -5.03 0.99
N GLY A 515 -25.50 -5.23 1.95
CA GLY A 515 -26.18 -4.16 2.67
C GLY A 515 -25.62 -3.95 4.07
N GLU A 516 -25.22 -5.03 4.76
CA GLU A 516 -24.66 -4.93 6.10
C GLU A 516 -23.19 -4.46 6.09
N PRO A 517 -22.75 -3.64 7.08
CA PRO A 517 -21.38 -3.12 7.13
C PRO A 517 -20.29 -4.19 7.04
N LEU A 518 -20.48 -5.34 7.70
CA LEU A 518 -19.50 -6.42 7.65
C LEU A 518 -19.44 -7.09 6.27
N SER A 519 -20.58 -7.20 5.58
CA SER A 519 -20.65 -7.73 4.21
C SER A 519 -19.98 -6.78 3.22
N VAL A 520 -20.27 -5.48 3.29
CA VAL A 520 -19.66 -4.46 2.43
C VAL A 520 -18.15 -4.42 2.61
N LEU A 521 -17.67 -4.40 3.87
CA LEU A 521 -16.24 -4.46 4.16
C LEU A 521 -15.60 -5.76 3.65
N GLY A 522 -16.27 -6.90 3.85
CA GLY A 522 -15.82 -8.21 3.36
C GLY A 522 -15.61 -8.24 1.86
N ARG A 523 -16.55 -7.68 1.11
CA ARG A 523 -16.47 -7.56 -0.34
C ARG A 523 -15.29 -6.68 -0.77
N ALA A 524 -15.09 -5.53 -0.11
CA ALA A 524 -13.96 -4.66 -0.38
C ALA A 524 -12.62 -5.33 -0.08
N LEU A 525 -12.51 -6.01 1.07
CA LEU A 525 -11.34 -6.78 1.49
C LEU A 525 -11.05 -7.96 0.56
N PHE A 526 -12.08 -8.60 0.00
CA PHE A 526 -11.89 -9.65 -1.00
C PHE A 526 -11.33 -9.10 -2.30
N ALA A 527 -11.90 -8.02 -2.83
CA ALA A 527 -11.43 -7.39 -4.06
C ALA A 527 -9.94 -7.04 -3.96
N VAL A 528 -9.53 -6.34 -2.90
CA VAL A 528 -8.10 -6.03 -2.69
C VAL A 528 -7.29 -7.25 -2.27
N GLY A 529 -7.82 -8.15 -1.44
CA GLY A 529 -7.09 -9.33 -0.98
C GLY A 529 -6.68 -10.23 -2.15
N LYS A 530 -7.62 -10.46 -3.09
CA LYS A 530 -7.43 -11.30 -4.28
C LYS A 530 -6.68 -10.59 -5.40
N ARG A 531 -6.97 -9.32 -5.67
CA ARG A 531 -6.43 -8.57 -6.82
C ARG A 531 -5.46 -7.45 -6.46
N HIS A 532 -4.91 -7.38 -5.24
CA HIS A 532 -3.98 -6.32 -4.79
C HIS A 532 -2.79 -6.02 -5.73
N TYR A 533 -2.41 -6.97 -6.58
CA TYR A 533 -1.30 -6.84 -7.50
C TYR A 533 -1.65 -6.04 -8.76
N ASP A 534 -2.95 -5.85 -9.01
CA ASP A 534 -3.48 -5.13 -10.14
C ASP A 534 -4.68 -4.28 -9.65
N ALA A 535 -4.42 -2.99 -9.47
CA ALA A 535 -5.42 -2.05 -8.98
C ALA A 535 -6.63 -1.93 -9.93
N GLU A 536 -6.43 -2.11 -11.25
CA GLU A 536 -7.51 -2.15 -12.24
C GLU A 536 -8.43 -3.34 -11.94
N ALA A 537 -7.85 -4.55 -11.87
CA ALA A 537 -8.61 -5.77 -11.59
C ALA A 537 -9.31 -5.73 -10.22
N ALA A 538 -8.72 -5.06 -9.23
CA ALA A 538 -9.36 -4.86 -7.92
C ALA A 538 -10.60 -3.95 -8.02
N PHE A 539 -10.55 -2.86 -8.78
CA PHE A 539 -11.72 -2.04 -9.04
C PHE A 539 -12.78 -2.78 -9.88
N GLU A 540 -12.36 -3.56 -10.88
CA GLU A 540 -13.27 -4.39 -11.67
C GLU A 540 -14.00 -5.43 -10.82
N ALA A 541 -13.28 -6.05 -9.88
CA ALA A 541 -13.87 -6.97 -8.91
C ALA A 541 -14.89 -6.24 -8.01
N ALA A 542 -14.54 -5.07 -7.48
CA ALA A 542 -15.42 -4.28 -6.62
C ALA A 542 -16.56 -3.55 -7.37
N ALA A 543 -16.61 -3.63 -8.70
CA ALA A 543 -17.55 -2.89 -9.51
C ALA A 543 -19.01 -3.22 -9.20
N GLY A 544 -19.87 -2.20 -9.21
CA GLY A 544 -21.32 -2.32 -9.08
C GLY A 544 -21.90 -1.77 -7.77
N ASP A 545 -21.09 -1.61 -6.73
CA ASP A 545 -21.46 -0.93 -5.48
C ASP A 545 -20.48 0.23 -5.20
N PRO A 546 -20.97 1.49 -5.13
CA PRO A 546 -20.10 2.65 -4.91
C PRO A 546 -19.32 2.58 -3.60
N LEU A 547 -19.90 2.07 -2.51
CA LEU A 547 -19.25 1.99 -1.22
C LEU A 547 -18.20 0.87 -1.20
N VAL A 548 -18.50 -0.31 -1.76
CA VAL A 548 -17.51 -1.38 -1.91
C VAL A 548 -16.32 -0.90 -2.73
N SER A 549 -16.58 -0.27 -3.89
CA SER A 549 -15.55 0.28 -4.77
C SER A 549 -14.71 1.37 -4.10
N ALA A 550 -15.35 2.30 -3.37
CA ALA A 550 -14.66 3.33 -2.60
C ALA A 550 -13.77 2.73 -1.50
N LEU A 551 -14.24 1.74 -0.74
CA LEU A 551 -13.44 1.08 0.28
C LEU A 551 -12.27 0.28 -0.32
N THR A 552 -12.48 -0.41 -1.45
CA THR A 552 -11.43 -1.06 -2.23
C THR A 552 -10.36 -0.06 -2.65
N GLY A 553 -10.77 1.09 -3.20
CA GLY A 553 -9.87 2.16 -3.57
C GLY A 553 -9.11 2.73 -2.36
N ALA A 554 -9.76 2.88 -1.21
CA ALA A 554 -9.11 3.34 0.01
C ALA A 554 -7.97 2.40 0.45
N PHE A 555 -8.15 1.08 0.38
CA PHE A 555 -7.09 0.13 0.69
C PHE A 555 -5.95 0.13 -0.34
N LEU A 556 -6.27 0.21 -1.64
CA LEU A 556 -5.26 0.31 -2.70
C LEU A 556 -4.41 1.57 -2.53
N GLY A 557 -5.05 2.71 -2.29
CA GLY A 557 -4.39 3.98 -2.08
C GLY A 557 -3.63 4.05 -0.75
N ALA A 558 -4.15 3.46 0.33
CA ALA A 558 -3.42 3.33 1.59
C ALA A 558 -2.13 2.52 1.41
N ARG A 559 -2.13 1.53 0.52
CA ARG A 559 -0.94 0.71 0.23
C ARG A 559 0.05 1.42 -0.70
N GLY A 560 -0.43 1.93 -1.82
CA GLY A 560 0.40 2.39 -2.94
C GLY A 560 0.54 3.91 -3.06
N GLY A 561 -0.14 4.68 -2.23
CA GLY A 561 -0.33 6.12 -2.44
C GLY A 561 -1.16 6.43 -3.69
N VAL A 562 -1.29 7.71 -4.03
CA VAL A 562 -1.90 8.13 -5.32
C VAL A 562 -1.18 7.50 -6.53
N PRO A 563 0.17 7.38 -6.57
CA PRO A 563 0.86 6.76 -7.70
C PRO A 563 0.55 5.28 -7.91
N GLY A 564 0.09 4.58 -6.87
CA GLY A 564 -0.33 3.17 -6.95
C GLY A 564 -1.75 2.96 -7.47
N LEU A 565 -2.51 4.03 -7.72
CA LEU A 565 -3.85 3.97 -8.27
C LEU A 565 -3.82 4.06 -9.81
N PRO A 566 -4.80 3.48 -10.52
CA PRO A 566 -4.90 3.63 -11.97
C PRO A 566 -5.08 5.09 -12.38
N ARG A 567 -4.32 5.55 -13.38
CA ARG A 567 -4.32 6.95 -13.82
C ARG A 567 -5.71 7.42 -14.27
N HIS A 568 -6.46 6.55 -14.93
CA HIS A 568 -7.80 6.88 -15.41
C HIS A 568 -8.79 7.04 -14.24
N ALA A 569 -8.63 6.26 -13.16
CA ALA A 569 -9.42 6.36 -11.94
C ALA A 569 -9.14 7.65 -11.17
N VAL A 570 -7.86 8.04 -11.04
CA VAL A 570 -7.48 9.33 -10.43
C VAL A 570 -8.05 10.50 -11.22
N ARG A 571 -8.01 10.44 -12.56
CA ARG A 571 -8.60 11.47 -13.44
C ARG A 571 -10.12 11.55 -13.36
N ALA A 572 -10.80 10.47 -12.96
CA ALA A 572 -12.24 10.50 -12.74
C ALA A 572 -12.64 11.31 -11.49
N VAL A 573 -11.70 11.56 -10.58
CA VAL A 573 -11.93 12.38 -9.38
C VAL A 573 -11.90 13.87 -9.75
N GLY A 574 -13.07 14.45 -10.03
CA GLY A 574 -13.18 15.86 -10.46
C GLY A 574 -12.65 16.88 -9.44
N ARG A 575 -12.59 16.53 -8.14
CA ARG A 575 -12.07 17.40 -7.06
C ARG A 575 -10.90 16.79 -6.28
N ILE A 576 -9.94 16.18 -6.96
CA ILE A 576 -8.77 15.55 -6.31
C ILE A 576 -8.01 16.51 -5.38
N GLY A 577 -7.94 17.80 -5.73
CA GLY A 577 -7.33 18.82 -4.88
C GLY A 577 -8.04 19.06 -3.54
N LEU A 578 -9.37 18.97 -3.51
CA LEU A 578 -10.13 19.08 -2.26
C LEU A 578 -9.86 17.88 -1.35
N VAL A 579 -9.82 16.68 -1.95
CA VAL A 579 -9.51 15.43 -1.26
C VAL A 579 -8.09 15.46 -0.67
N GLU A 580 -7.09 15.83 -1.48
CA GLU A 580 -5.71 16.04 -1.04
C GLU A 580 -5.62 17.11 0.05
N ASN A 581 -6.38 18.21 -0.07
CA ASN A 581 -6.36 19.29 0.90
C ASN A 581 -6.85 18.84 2.28
N VAL A 582 -7.99 18.15 2.37
CA VAL A 582 -8.53 17.67 3.66
C VAL A 582 -7.63 16.58 4.27
N ALA A 583 -7.17 15.62 3.47
CA ALA A 583 -6.28 14.57 3.96
C ALA A 583 -4.93 15.13 4.46
N SER A 584 -4.38 16.13 3.75
CA SER A 584 -3.16 16.82 4.16
C SER A 584 -3.35 17.69 5.39
N ASP A 585 -4.53 18.28 5.57
CA ASP A 585 -4.86 19.05 6.76
C ASP A 585 -5.04 18.13 7.97
N ALA A 586 -5.68 16.96 7.80
CA ALA A 586 -5.78 15.94 8.84
C ALA A 586 -4.39 15.41 9.25
N PHE A 587 -3.55 15.08 8.25
CA PHE A 587 -2.17 14.66 8.50
C PHE A 587 -1.40 15.72 9.29
N TRP A 588 -1.44 16.98 8.85
CA TRP A 588 -0.67 18.05 9.48
C TRP A 588 -1.22 18.45 10.86
N HIS A 589 -2.53 18.33 11.09
CA HIS A 589 -3.12 18.59 12.41
C HIS A 589 -2.65 17.55 13.43
N PHE A 590 -2.67 16.27 13.07
CA PHE A 590 -2.31 15.17 13.97
C PHE A 590 -0.84 14.75 13.89
N ALA A 591 -0.01 15.39 13.07
CA ALA A 591 1.41 15.10 13.02
C ALA A 591 2.15 15.64 14.26
N ARG A 592 3.11 14.87 14.78
CA ARG A 592 3.96 15.27 15.92
C ARG A 592 4.67 16.62 15.69
N PHE A 593 5.07 16.87 14.44
CA PHE A 593 5.74 18.08 13.97
C PHE A 593 4.81 18.99 13.15
N GLY A 594 3.50 18.84 13.33
CA GLY A 594 2.48 19.59 12.60
C GLY A 594 2.05 20.89 13.28
N VAL A 595 0.76 21.23 13.14
CA VAL A 595 0.12 22.48 13.63
C VAL A 595 0.55 22.85 15.05
N ARG A 596 0.68 21.87 15.95
CA ARG A 596 1.07 22.09 17.36
C ARG A 596 2.38 22.88 17.51
N ARG A 597 3.39 22.61 16.67
CA ARG A 597 4.72 23.23 16.79
C ARG A 597 4.80 24.62 16.17
N GLU A 598 3.70 25.09 15.56
CA GLU A 598 3.59 26.40 14.95
C GLU A 598 2.48 27.21 15.63
N PRO A 599 2.77 27.96 16.72
CA PRO A 599 1.75 28.65 17.50
C PRO A 599 0.86 29.62 16.70
N SER A 600 1.44 30.32 15.71
CA SER A 600 0.68 31.20 14.82
C SER A 600 -0.25 30.40 13.91
N ALA A 601 0.23 29.32 13.31
CA ALA A 601 -0.60 28.46 12.46
C ALA A 601 -1.72 27.81 13.27
N ARG A 602 -1.43 27.33 14.49
CA ARG A 602 -2.44 26.79 15.41
C ARG A 602 -3.53 27.80 15.72
N HIS A 603 -3.15 29.05 15.96
CA HIS A 603 -4.10 30.11 16.23
C HIS A 603 -5.04 30.37 15.04
N ASP A 604 -4.49 30.47 13.84
CA ASP A 604 -5.27 30.65 12.61
C ASP A 604 -6.12 29.40 12.32
N TRP A 605 -5.61 28.21 12.62
CA TRP A 605 -6.30 26.95 12.45
C TRP A 605 -7.54 26.86 13.34
N GLU A 606 -7.38 27.09 14.64
CA GLU A 606 -8.48 27.02 15.62
C GLU A 606 -9.50 28.16 15.44
N ARG A 607 -9.12 29.30 14.84
CA ARG A 607 -10.02 30.45 14.65
C ARG A 607 -10.70 30.50 13.29
N GLN A 608 -10.00 30.15 12.23
CA GLN A 608 -10.42 30.40 10.85
C GLN A 608 -10.60 29.10 10.06
N ARG A 609 -9.65 28.17 10.15
CA ARG A 609 -9.67 26.95 9.32
C ARG A 609 -10.63 25.87 9.84
N TYR A 610 -10.54 25.52 11.12
CA TYR A 610 -11.34 24.48 11.77
C TYR A 610 -11.84 24.95 13.15
N PRO A 611 -12.74 25.93 13.20
CA PRO A 611 -13.28 26.42 14.46
C PRO A 611 -14.06 25.32 15.19
N ARG A 612 -13.84 25.18 16.50
CA ARG A 612 -14.48 24.13 17.31
C ARG A 612 -15.97 24.39 17.58
N GLY A 613 -16.39 25.65 17.52
CA GLY A 613 -17.74 26.10 17.88
C GLY A 613 -17.67 27.31 18.78
#